data_AF-A0A4U9DH32-F1
#
_entry.id   AF-A0A4U9DH32-F1
#
_cell.length_a   1.000
_cell.length_b   1.000
_cell.length_c   1.000
_cell.angle_alpha   90.00
_cell.angle_beta   90.00
_cell.angle_gamma   90.00
#
_symmetry.space_group_name_H-M   'P 1'
#
loop_
_entity.id
_entity.type
_entity.pdbx_description
1 polymer ?
#
loop_
_entity_poly.entity_id
_entity_poly.type
_entity_poly.pdbx_seq_one_letter_code
_entity_poly.pdbx_strand_id
1 'polypeptide(L)'
;MTMWRGETLDLNKARLISNYDHISACFSLDKYPRPAQRSQYEGRMSLHSALAEEIISFEQARDIAVRCHERSIRHQQRWVNHYQNRLAYERAMLNESGGVVTRTQEFAPGGQVKSRGEWLTIIRINTSHGQVSSVETPCYRFLGYGGTMKLTPDRITDYKAPSAEEVSTAKQAAKRPPIVNYPGRVSGR
;
A
#
# COMPACT_ATOMS: atom_id res chain seq x y z
N MET A 1 16.26 7.87 14.77
CA MET A 1 15.95 8.68 15.96
C MET A 1 16.09 7.91 17.27
N THR A 2 15.36 6.81 17.47
CA THR A 2 15.39 6.02 18.72
C THR A 2 16.79 5.57 19.11
N MET A 3 17.57 5.10 18.13
CA MET A 3 18.96 4.65 18.37
C MET A 3 19.88 5.78 18.85
N TRP A 4 19.76 6.99 18.30
CA TRP A 4 20.57 8.15 18.71
C TRP A 4 20.13 8.73 20.06
N ARG A 5 18.86 8.56 20.44
CA ARG A 5 18.32 9.07 21.71
C ARG A 5 18.35 8.03 22.85
N GLY A 6 18.92 6.84 22.61
CA GLY A 6 18.98 5.79 23.61
C GLY A 6 19.89 6.17 24.79
N GLU A 7 19.46 5.86 26.01
CA GLU A 7 20.22 6.12 27.25
C GLU A 7 21.56 5.38 27.30
N THR A 8 21.68 4.28 26.56
CA THR A 8 22.90 3.47 26.49
C THR A 8 23.83 3.88 25.33
N LEU A 9 23.66 5.06 24.73
CA LEU A 9 24.49 5.51 23.63
C LEU A 9 25.94 5.68 24.10
N ASP A 10 26.84 4.95 23.43
CA ASP A 10 28.29 5.04 23.62
C ASP A 10 28.97 5.31 22.26
N LEU A 11 30.29 5.51 22.27
CA LEU A 11 31.05 5.81 21.06
C LEU A 11 30.97 4.69 20.02
N ASN A 12 30.99 3.42 20.45
CA ASN A 12 30.95 2.28 19.55
C ASN A 12 29.59 2.17 18.85
N LYS A 13 28.50 2.34 19.59
CA LYS A 13 27.13 2.41 19.06
C LYS A 13 26.96 3.62 18.16
N ALA A 14 27.46 4.79 18.53
CA ALA A 14 27.40 5.98 17.69
C ALA A 14 28.09 5.76 16.33
N ARG A 15 29.26 5.11 16.32
CA ARG A 15 29.94 4.72 15.08
C ARG A 15 29.11 3.74 14.26
N LEU A 16 28.60 2.67 14.87
CA LEU A 16 27.73 1.69 14.18
C LEU A 16 26.50 2.34 13.58
N ILE A 17 25.80 3.20 14.34
CA ILE A 17 24.61 3.90 13.86
C ILE A 17 24.98 4.85 12.71
N SER A 18 26.04 5.65 12.87
CA SER A 18 26.47 6.64 11.87
C SER A 18 26.89 6.02 10.54
N ASN A 19 27.35 4.77 10.53
CA ASN A 19 27.69 4.04 9.31
C ASN A 19 26.49 3.84 8.38
N TYR A 20 25.30 3.64 8.97
CA TYR A 20 24.04 3.44 8.23
C TYR A 20 23.19 4.72 8.09
N ASP A 21 23.44 5.71 8.94
CA ASP A 21 22.61 6.93 8.98
C ASP A 21 22.95 7.93 7.86
N HIS A 22 24.13 7.78 7.24
CA HIS A 22 24.61 8.59 6.10
C HIS A 22 24.51 10.12 6.28
N ILE A 23 24.52 10.59 7.53
CA ILE A 23 24.48 12.02 7.85
C ILE A 23 25.88 12.61 7.68
N SER A 24 25.94 13.73 6.98
CA SER A 24 27.16 14.51 6.77
C SER A 24 26.98 15.96 7.19
N ALA A 25 28.04 16.55 7.74
CA ALA A 25 28.08 17.94 8.17
C ALA A 25 29.47 18.55 7.88
N CYS A 26 29.59 19.87 8.01
CA CYS A 26 30.89 20.55 7.97
C CYS A 26 31.40 20.75 9.40
N PHE A 27 32.68 20.49 9.62
CA PHE A 27 33.33 20.56 10.94
C PHE A 27 34.46 21.59 10.91
N SER A 28 34.10 22.88 10.96
CA SER A 28 35.08 23.97 11.04
C SER A 28 35.86 23.91 12.35
N LEU A 29 37.12 24.36 12.32
CA LEU A 29 38.00 24.41 13.49
C LEU A 29 37.48 25.37 14.56
N ASP A 30 36.82 26.45 14.14
CA ASP A 30 36.16 27.42 15.04
C ASP A 30 35.11 26.73 15.95
N LYS A 31 34.32 25.82 15.38
CA LYS A 31 33.25 25.15 16.11
C LYS A 31 33.68 23.83 16.76
N TYR A 32 34.62 23.13 16.15
CA TYR A 32 35.15 21.86 16.62
C TYR A 32 36.69 21.95 16.67
N PRO A 33 37.23 22.63 17.71
CA PRO A 33 38.66 22.77 17.88
C PRO A 33 39.28 21.41 18.13
N ARG A 34 40.41 21.14 17.45
CA ARG A 34 41.06 19.83 17.45
C ARG A 34 42.58 19.98 17.41
N PRO A 35 43.33 19.02 17.98
CA PRO A 35 44.79 19.08 18.02
C PRO A 35 45.38 18.88 16.61
N ALA A 36 46.59 19.42 16.39
CA ALA A 36 47.25 19.43 15.07
C ALA A 36 47.52 18.03 14.48
N GLN A 37 47.57 17.00 15.32
CA GLN A 37 47.78 15.60 14.93
C GLN A 37 46.56 14.96 14.27
N ARG A 38 45.37 15.57 14.38
CA ARG A 38 44.13 15.09 13.75
C ARG A 38 43.90 15.82 12.43
N SER A 39 43.02 15.26 11.59
CA SER A 39 42.66 15.86 10.31
C SER A 39 42.23 17.32 10.48
N GLN A 40 42.87 18.24 9.77
CA GLN A 40 42.55 19.68 9.81
C GLN A 40 41.48 20.07 8.77
N TYR A 41 40.92 19.11 8.03
CA TYR A 41 39.93 19.35 6.99
C TYR A 41 38.61 19.94 7.52
N GLU A 42 38.21 21.11 7.01
CA GLU A 42 36.97 21.81 7.43
C GLU A 42 35.76 21.56 6.51
N GLY A 43 35.92 20.75 5.47
CA GLY A 43 34.86 20.50 4.50
C GLY A 43 33.79 19.51 4.99
N ARG A 44 32.96 19.07 4.06
CA ARG A 44 31.86 18.14 4.36
C ARG A 44 32.41 16.75 4.64
N MET A 45 32.03 16.19 5.79
CA MET A 45 32.45 14.87 6.24
C MET A 45 31.27 14.13 6.86
N SER A 46 31.27 12.79 6.77
CA SER A 46 30.25 11.96 7.40
C SER A 46 30.41 11.95 8.94
N LEU A 47 29.32 11.74 9.67
CA LEU A 47 29.40 11.53 11.12
C LEU A 47 30.29 10.34 11.50
N HIS A 48 30.29 9.28 10.68
CA HIS A 48 31.12 8.10 10.91
C HIS A 48 32.61 8.45 10.88
N SER A 49 33.05 9.17 9.84
CA SER A 49 34.43 9.64 9.72
C SER A 49 34.78 10.64 10.82
N ALA A 50 33.87 11.56 11.15
CA ALA A 50 34.09 12.53 12.22
C ALA A 50 34.32 11.87 13.59
N LEU A 51 33.58 10.79 13.88
CA LEU A 51 33.75 10.00 15.09
C LEU A 51 35.02 9.14 15.06
N ALA A 52 35.39 8.59 13.89
CA ALA A 52 36.60 7.77 13.74
C ALA A 52 37.90 8.61 13.88
N GLU A 53 37.89 9.84 13.38
CA GLU A 53 38.99 10.79 13.50
C GLU A 53 39.00 11.54 14.84
N GLU A 54 38.06 11.22 15.75
CA GLU A 54 37.88 11.88 17.05
C GLU A 54 37.74 13.41 16.94
N ILE A 55 37.11 13.88 15.86
CA ILE A 55 36.83 15.31 15.62
C ILE A 55 35.63 15.76 16.46
N ILE A 56 34.71 14.85 16.74
CA ILE A 56 33.51 15.11 17.56
C ILE A 56 33.31 14.01 18.59
N SER A 57 32.66 14.35 19.70
CA SER A 57 32.17 13.36 20.67
C SER A 57 30.90 12.66 20.17
N PHE A 58 30.55 11.53 20.78
CA PHE A 58 29.30 10.83 20.46
C PHE A 58 28.06 11.66 20.83
N GLU A 59 28.13 12.51 21.85
CA GLU A 59 27.05 13.43 22.23
C GLU A 59 26.83 14.51 21.16
N GLN A 60 27.92 15.10 20.65
CA GLN A 60 27.86 16.06 19.56
C GLN A 60 27.32 15.41 18.27
N ALA A 61 27.73 14.17 17.97
CA ALA A 61 27.20 13.41 16.86
C ALA A 61 25.69 13.16 17.00
N ARG A 62 25.23 12.79 18.21
CA ARG A 62 23.80 12.65 18.53
C ARG A 62 23.04 13.93 18.23
N ASP A 63 23.51 15.07 18.72
CA ASP A 63 22.79 16.33 18.58
C ASP A 63 22.68 16.77 17.11
N ILE A 64 23.74 16.56 16.32
CA ILE A 64 23.72 16.78 14.88
C ILE A 64 22.72 15.83 14.19
N ALA A 65 22.80 14.54 14.50
CA ALA A 65 21.96 13.52 13.88
C ALA A 65 20.47 13.76 14.18
N VAL A 66 20.14 14.00 15.45
CA VAL A 66 18.78 14.30 15.92
C VAL A 66 18.21 15.50 15.17
N ARG A 67 18.95 16.61 15.09
CA ARG A 67 18.50 17.80 14.35
C ARG A 67 18.25 17.52 12.87
N CYS A 68 19.12 16.74 12.23
CA CYS A 68 18.94 16.34 10.83
C CYS A 68 17.68 15.48 10.64
N HIS A 69 17.45 14.51 11.51
CA HIS A 69 16.25 13.68 11.50
C HIS A 69 14.97 14.48 11.73
N GLU A 70 14.96 15.42 12.67
CA GLU A 70 13.80 16.29 12.93
C GLU A 70 13.43 17.13 11.71
N ARG A 71 14.43 17.62 10.98
CA ARG A 71 14.20 18.34 9.71
C ARG A 71 13.55 17.42 8.67
N SER A 72 14.05 16.19 8.54
CA SER A 72 13.50 15.19 7.60
C SER A 72 12.07 14.79 7.96
N ILE A 73 11.79 14.52 9.25
CA ILE A 73 10.45 14.23 9.76
C ILE A 73 9.50 15.37 9.45
N ARG A 74 9.91 16.62 9.72
CA ARG A 74 9.08 17.80 9.41
C ARG A 74 8.78 17.91 7.91
N HIS A 75 9.74 17.56 7.05
CA HIS A 75 9.51 17.56 5.61
C HIS A 75 8.51 16.47 5.19
N GLN A 76 8.71 15.25 5.67
CA GLN A 76 7.79 14.13 5.39
C GLN A 76 6.38 14.42 5.91
N GLN A 77 6.25 15.02 7.10
CA GLN A 77 4.95 15.39 7.65
C GLN A 77 4.19 16.38 6.77
N ARG A 78 4.89 17.34 6.12
CA ARG A 78 4.23 18.26 5.17
C ARG A 78 3.63 17.51 3.99
N TRP A 79 4.33 16.50 3.47
CA TRP A 79 3.82 15.66 2.39
C TRP A 79 2.64 14.80 2.84
N VAL A 80 2.74 14.17 4.01
CA VAL A 80 1.63 13.40 4.60
C VAL A 80 0.38 14.27 4.70
N ASN A 81 0.50 15.46 5.26
CA ASN A 81 -0.62 16.40 5.40
C ASN A 81 -1.18 16.80 4.02
N HIS A 82 -0.32 17.07 3.04
CA HIS A 82 -0.76 17.40 1.68
C HIS A 82 -1.59 16.27 1.06
N TYR A 83 -1.14 15.03 1.14
CA TYR A 83 -1.88 13.88 0.60
C TYR A 83 -3.17 13.61 1.37
N GLN A 84 -3.16 13.76 2.70
CA GLN A 84 -4.37 13.63 3.51
C GLN A 84 -5.42 14.67 3.12
N ASN A 85 -5.02 15.94 2.95
CA ASN A 85 -5.92 17.00 2.51
C ASN A 85 -6.48 16.72 1.12
N ARG A 86 -5.65 16.22 0.19
CA ARG A 86 -6.09 15.85 -1.15
C ARG A 86 -7.11 14.71 -1.12
N LEU A 87 -6.84 13.63 -0.38
CA LEU A 87 -7.76 12.52 -0.23
C LEU A 87 -9.07 12.95 0.45
N ALA A 88 -9.00 13.84 1.43
CA ALA A 88 -10.19 14.38 2.09
C ALA A 88 -11.05 15.19 1.12
N TYR A 89 -10.44 16.05 0.31
CA TYR A 89 -11.12 16.79 -0.74
C TYR A 89 -11.75 15.86 -1.79
N GLU A 90 -11.01 14.87 -2.28
CA GLU A 90 -11.52 13.89 -3.24
C GLU A 90 -12.70 13.09 -2.66
N ARG A 91 -12.62 12.68 -1.39
CA ARG A 91 -13.73 12.00 -0.69
C ARG A 91 -14.94 12.91 -0.50
N ALA A 92 -14.75 14.17 -0.13
CA ALA A 92 -15.83 15.14 0.00
C ALA A 92 -16.53 15.36 -1.35
N MET A 93 -15.75 15.54 -2.42
CA MET A 93 -16.28 15.67 -3.77
C MET A 93 -17.03 14.42 -4.24
N LEU A 94 -16.53 13.22 -3.91
CA LEU A 94 -17.25 11.98 -4.21
C LEU A 94 -18.56 11.89 -3.41
N ASN A 95 -18.56 12.25 -2.13
CA ASN A 95 -19.80 12.25 -1.33
C ASN A 95 -20.84 13.24 -1.89
N GLU A 96 -20.40 14.44 -2.31
CA GLU A 96 -21.29 15.48 -2.86
C GLU A 96 -21.76 15.17 -4.29
N SER A 97 -20.91 14.56 -5.13
CA SER A 97 -21.24 14.21 -6.51
C SER A 97 -21.96 12.86 -6.65
N GLY A 98 -22.36 12.20 -5.55
CA GLY A 98 -22.96 10.86 -5.58
C GLY A 98 -22.00 9.78 -6.11
N GLY A 99 -20.72 9.93 -5.80
CA GLY A 99 -19.59 9.13 -6.26
C GLY A 99 -19.57 7.74 -5.66
N VAL A 100 -19.85 6.77 -6.52
CA VAL A 100 -20.02 5.34 -6.25
C VAL A 100 -21.23 5.11 -5.38
N VAL A 101 -22.42 5.16 -5.99
CA VAL A 101 -23.28 3.98 -6.04
C VAL A 101 -23.13 3.11 -4.77
N THR A 102 -23.48 3.65 -3.61
CA THR A 102 -24.07 2.86 -2.53
C THR A 102 -25.45 2.46 -3.02
N ARG A 103 -25.51 1.79 -4.18
CA ARG A 103 -26.72 1.13 -4.64
C ARG A 103 -26.77 -0.11 -3.79
N THR A 104 -27.48 0.00 -2.68
CA THR A 104 -28.48 -0.97 -2.22
C THR A 104 -29.49 -1.30 -3.34
N GLN A 105 -29.05 -1.40 -4.60
CA GLN A 105 -29.83 -2.08 -5.61
C GLN A 105 -29.72 -3.55 -5.27
N GLU A 106 -30.88 -4.13 -5.00
CA GLU A 106 -31.05 -5.57 -4.93
C GLU A 106 -30.62 -6.14 -6.29
N PHE A 107 -29.34 -6.52 -6.38
CA PHE A 107 -28.87 -7.29 -7.51
C PHE A 107 -29.72 -8.56 -7.57
N ALA A 108 -30.20 -8.89 -8.75
CA ALA A 108 -30.94 -10.11 -8.99
C ALA A 108 -30.16 -11.02 -9.94
N PRO A 109 -30.14 -12.35 -9.72
CA PRO A 109 -29.59 -13.29 -10.69
C PRO A 109 -30.26 -13.10 -12.06
N GLY A 110 -29.45 -13.04 -13.12
CA GLY A 110 -29.90 -12.72 -14.48
C GLY A 110 -29.80 -11.24 -14.86
N GLY A 111 -29.61 -10.32 -13.91
CA GLY A 111 -29.39 -8.90 -14.23
C GLY A 111 -28.07 -8.68 -14.95
N GLN A 112 -27.85 -7.50 -15.54
CA GLN A 112 -26.58 -7.14 -16.17
C GLN A 112 -25.86 -6.05 -15.38
N VAL A 113 -24.57 -6.25 -15.10
CA VAL A 113 -23.70 -5.29 -14.43
C VAL A 113 -22.67 -4.76 -15.39
N LYS A 114 -22.47 -3.44 -15.40
CA LYS A 114 -21.42 -2.80 -16.20
C LYS A 114 -20.13 -2.75 -15.38
N SER A 115 -19.04 -3.26 -15.93
CA SER A 115 -17.71 -3.11 -15.32
C SER A 115 -16.63 -3.01 -16.39
N ARG A 116 -15.68 -2.08 -16.19
CA ARG A 116 -14.59 -1.79 -17.14
C ARG A 116 -15.05 -1.57 -18.60
N GLY A 117 -16.27 -1.05 -18.79
CA GLY A 117 -16.83 -0.76 -20.11
C GLY A 117 -17.64 -1.92 -20.74
N GLU A 118 -17.64 -3.10 -20.14
CA GLU A 118 -18.38 -4.28 -20.62
C GLU A 118 -19.64 -4.53 -19.76
N TRP A 119 -20.72 -4.98 -20.40
CA TRP A 119 -21.93 -5.46 -19.71
C TRP A 119 -21.81 -6.97 -19.49
N LEU A 120 -21.95 -7.40 -18.24
CA LEU A 120 -21.78 -8.79 -17.82
C LEU A 120 -23.06 -9.28 -17.13
N THR A 121 -23.53 -10.46 -17.51
CA THR A 121 -24.70 -11.07 -16.87
C THR A 121 -24.35 -11.66 -15.52
N ILE A 122 -25.17 -11.39 -14.51
CA ILE A 122 -25.06 -11.97 -13.17
C ILE A 122 -25.50 -13.44 -13.22
N ILE A 123 -24.57 -14.34 -12.91
CA ILE A 123 -24.85 -15.77 -12.79
C ILE A 123 -25.31 -16.08 -11.35
N ARG A 124 -24.58 -15.56 -10.36
CA ARG A 124 -24.83 -15.82 -8.94
C ARG A 124 -24.46 -14.60 -8.10
N ILE A 125 -25.12 -14.45 -6.96
CA ILE A 125 -24.85 -13.40 -5.98
C ILE A 125 -24.40 -14.06 -4.68
N ASN A 126 -23.30 -13.56 -4.11
CA ASN A 126 -22.76 -14.02 -2.85
C ASN A 126 -22.94 -12.92 -1.80
N THR A 127 -23.65 -13.23 -0.73
CA THR A 127 -23.90 -12.31 0.38
C THR A 127 -23.09 -12.71 1.61
N SER A 128 -22.64 -11.72 2.39
CA SER A 128 -22.05 -11.93 3.71
C SER A 128 -22.61 -10.87 4.66
N HIS A 129 -23.00 -11.26 5.88
CA HIS A 129 -23.56 -10.34 6.87
C HIS A 129 -24.75 -9.48 6.36
N GLY A 130 -25.59 -10.05 5.50
CA GLY A 130 -26.77 -9.37 4.94
C GLY A 130 -26.48 -8.35 3.82
N GLN A 131 -25.21 -8.16 3.44
CA GLN A 131 -24.82 -7.32 2.30
C GLN A 131 -24.22 -8.16 1.15
N VAL A 132 -24.33 -7.67 -0.08
CA VAL A 132 -23.73 -8.31 -1.26
C VAL A 132 -22.22 -8.16 -1.19
N SER A 133 -21.51 -9.28 -1.02
CA SER A 133 -20.05 -9.34 -0.95
C SER A 133 -19.40 -9.40 -2.35
N SER A 134 -20.02 -10.14 -3.27
CA SER A 134 -19.53 -10.30 -4.65
C SER A 134 -20.62 -10.86 -5.55
N VAL A 135 -20.46 -10.60 -6.85
CA VAL A 135 -21.34 -11.08 -7.92
C VAL A 135 -20.51 -11.95 -8.85
N GLU A 136 -20.96 -13.16 -9.15
CA GLU A 136 -20.31 -14.03 -10.13
C GLU A 136 -20.81 -13.71 -11.54
N THR A 137 -19.87 -13.35 -12.41
CA THR A 137 -20.10 -13.00 -13.80
C THR A 137 -19.16 -13.79 -14.71
N PRO A 138 -19.40 -13.87 -16.02
CA PRO A 138 -18.37 -14.31 -16.97
C PRO A 138 -17.08 -13.47 -16.85
N CYS A 139 -15.95 -14.05 -17.24
CA CYS A 139 -14.71 -13.30 -17.40
C CYS A 139 -14.85 -12.20 -18.46
N TYR A 140 -14.08 -11.12 -18.31
CA TYR A 140 -14.06 -10.04 -19.29
C TYR A 140 -13.62 -10.56 -20.65
N ARG A 141 -14.21 -10.03 -21.71
CA ARG A 141 -13.85 -10.43 -23.07
C ARG A 141 -12.40 -10.10 -23.40
N PHE A 142 -11.89 -8.95 -22.92
CA PHE A 142 -10.50 -8.53 -23.15
C PHE A 142 -9.45 -9.45 -22.51
N LEU A 143 -9.83 -10.31 -21.55
CA LEU A 143 -8.88 -11.23 -20.90
C LEU A 143 -8.54 -12.45 -21.77
N GLY A 144 -9.32 -12.74 -22.81
CA GLY A 144 -9.02 -13.80 -23.77
C GLY A 144 -9.17 -15.24 -23.24
N TYR A 145 -9.58 -15.43 -21.98
CA TYR A 145 -9.90 -16.74 -21.41
C TYR A 145 -11.35 -16.80 -20.91
N GLY A 146 -11.98 -17.95 -21.10
CA GLY A 146 -13.34 -18.23 -20.62
C GLY A 146 -13.37 -18.57 -19.13
N GLY A 147 -14.57 -18.53 -18.54
CA GLY A 147 -14.79 -18.88 -17.14
C GLY A 147 -15.67 -17.87 -16.43
N THR A 148 -15.79 -18.04 -15.12
CA THR A 148 -16.51 -17.11 -14.24
C THR A 148 -15.53 -16.41 -13.29
N MET A 149 -15.81 -15.15 -12.96
CA MET A 149 -15.06 -14.35 -11.99
C MET A 149 -15.97 -13.78 -10.92
N LYS A 150 -15.38 -13.42 -9.77
CA LYS A 150 -16.07 -12.69 -8.72
C LYS A 150 -15.80 -11.20 -8.88
N LEU A 151 -16.86 -10.44 -9.10
CA LEU A 151 -16.84 -8.99 -9.18
C LEU A 151 -17.28 -8.40 -7.83
N THR A 152 -16.45 -7.53 -7.26
CA THR A 152 -16.83 -6.78 -6.04
C THR A 152 -17.75 -5.61 -6.42
N PRO A 153 -18.70 -5.23 -5.55
CA PRO A 153 -19.62 -4.13 -5.82
C PRO A 153 -18.93 -2.81 -6.21
N ASP A 154 -17.76 -2.50 -5.64
CA ASP A 154 -16.98 -1.29 -5.95
C ASP A 154 -16.57 -1.16 -7.41
N ARG A 155 -16.58 -2.26 -8.16
CA ARG A 155 -16.19 -2.32 -9.58
C ARG A 155 -17.39 -2.23 -10.53
N ILE A 156 -18.62 -2.21 -10.01
CA ILE A 156 -19.84 -2.13 -10.80
C ILE A 156 -20.20 -0.65 -11.01
N THR A 157 -20.24 -0.21 -12.25
CA THR A 157 -20.54 1.18 -12.60
C THR A 157 -21.99 1.41 -12.98
N ASP A 158 -22.70 0.38 -13.44
CA ASP A 158 -24.12 0.47 -13.77
C ASP A 158 -24.80 -0.91 -13.68
N TYR A 159 -26.14 -0.92 -13.62
CA TYR A 159 -26.96 -2.12 -13.48
C TYR A 159 -28.25 -2.04 -14.29
N LYS A 160 -28.61 -3.15 -14.93
CA LYS A 160 -29.90 -3.37 -15.57
C LYS A 160 -30.59 -4.56 -14.92
N ALA A 161 -31.85 -4.37 -14.54
CA ALA A 161 -32.68 -5.42 -13.98
C ALA A 161 -32.89 -6.56 -14.99
N PRO A 162 -33.00 -7.82 -14.53
CA PRO A 162 -33.20 -8.96 -15.40
C PRO A 162 -34.56 -8.94 -16.11
N SER A 163 -34.58 -9.39 -17.36
CA SER A 163 -35.79 -9.92 -18.01
C SER A 163 -36.10 -11.34 -17.51
N ALA A 164 -37.37 -11.77 -17.58
CA ALA A 164 -37.81 -13.09 -17.10
C ALA A 164 -37.04 -14.27 -17.75
N GLU A 165 -36.65 -14.12 -19.01
CA GLU A 165 -35.86 -15.10 -19.76
C GLU A 165 -34.41 -15.20 -19.25
N GLU A 166 -33.81 -14.06 -18.86
CA GLU A 166 -32.44 -13.97 -18.36
C GLU A 166 -32.30 -14.58 -16.96
N VAL A 167 -33.34 -14.45 -16.12
CA VAL A 167 -33.40 -15.13 -14.80
C VAL A 167 -33.34 -16.65 -14.97
N SER A 168 -34.06 -17.19 -15.95
CA SER A 168 -34.10 -18.63 -16.20
C SER A 168 -32.75 -19.17 -16.67
N THR A 169 -32.07 -18.42 -17.53
CA THR A 169 -30.74 -18.75 -18.07
C THR A 169 -29.67 -18.70 -16.98
N ALA A 170 -29.70 -17.67 -16.12
CA ALA A 170 -28.78 -17.58 -14.99
C ALA A 170 -28.96 -18.74 -14.00
N LYS A 171 -30.20 -19.16 -13.73
CA LYS A 171 -30.48 -20.34 -12.88
C LYS A 171 -29.93 -21.64 -13.47
N GLN A 172 -29.94 -21.79 -14.79
CA GLN A 172 -29.33 -22.94 -15.44
C GLN A 172 -27.80 -22.89 -15.38
N ALA A 173 -27.20 -21.73 -15.67
CA ALA A 173 -25.75 -21.53 -15.63
C ALA A 173 -25.15 -21.67 -14.21
N ALA A 174 -25.91 -21.37 -13.17
CA ALA A 174 -25.48 -21.53 -11.77
C ALA A 174 -25.41 -23.00 -11.31
N LYS A 175 -26.03 -23.94 -12.04
CA LYS A 175 -25.96 -25.37 -11.70
C LYS A 175 -24.56 -25.89 -12.00
N ARG A 176 -23.84 -26.30 -10.96
CA ARG A 176 -22.55 -26.96 -11.14
C ARG A 176 -22.76 -28.29 -11.86
N PRO A 177 -21.94 -28.62 -12.88
CA PRO A 177 -21.96 -29.96 -13.46
C PRO A 177 -21.64 -31.00 -12.37
N PRO A 178 -22.23 -32.19 -12.46
CA PRO A 178 -22.01 -33.25 -11.47
C PRO A 178 -20.52 -33.58 -11.36
N ILE A 179 -20.04 -33.80 -10.13
CA ILE A 179 -18.66 -34.21 -9.87
C ILE A 179 -18.47 -35.61 -10.44
N VAL A 180 -17.75 -35.70 -11.57
CA VAL A 180 -17.35 -36.97 -12.15
C VAL A 180 -16.12 -37.46 -11.39
N ASN A 181 -16.34 -38.44 -10.51
CA ASN A 181 -15.26 -39.10 -9.80
C ASN A 181 -14.63 -40.11 -10.78
N TYR A 182 -13.44 -39.79 -11.31
CA TYR A 182 -12.72 -40.71 -12.18
C TYR A 182 -12.06 -41.80 -11.30
N PRO A 183 -12.37 -43.10 -11.49
CA PRO A 183 -11.68 -44.15 -10.78
C PRO A 183 -10.21 -44.16 -11.22
N GLY A 184 -9.31 -43.93 -10.27
CA GLY A 184 -7.87 -43.93 -10.51
C GLY A 184 -7.42 -45.25 -11.13
N ARG A 185 -6.71 -45.17 -12.25
CA ARG A 185 -6.17 -46.33 -12.96
C ARG A 185 -5.16 -47.03 -12.05
N VAL A 186 -5.59 -48.09 -11.38
CA VAL A 186 -4.70 -49.03 -10.66
C VAL A 186 -3.85 -49.74 -11.71
N SER A 187 -2.62 -49.26 -11.93
CA SER A 187 -1.65 -49.94 -12.79
C SER A 187 -1.07 -51.14 -12.03
N GLY A 188 -1.71 -52.29 -12.18
CA GLY A 188 -1.11 -53.58 -11.85
C GLY A 188 -0.41 -54.16 -13.07
N ARG A 189 0.93 -54.17 -13.04
CA ARG A 189 1.87 -55.22 -13.48
C ARG A 189 3.26 -54.64 -13.67
#